data_AF-A0A662YFM3-F1
#
_entry.id   AF-A0A662YFM3-F1
#
_cell.length_a   1.000
_cell.length_b   1.000
_cell.length_c   1.000
_cell.angle_alpha   90.00
_cell.angle_beta   90.00
_cell.angle_gamma   90.00
#
_symmetry.space_group_name_H-M   'P 1'
#
loop_
_entity.id
_entity.type
_entity.pdbx_description
1 polymer ?
#
loop_
_entity_poly.entity_id
_entity_poly.type
_entity_poly.pdbx_seq_one_letter_code
_entity_poly.pdbx_strand_id
1 'polypeptide(L)'
;MQLLPPTLCRPRHVDRERLRVQLGTTQFQRLRYHEAAVVSSAPMKFQLVALSGDSIFVLPLAGGGGARCIPLRTVAEVTRVVPATQKQRALLLLPTSQLFRLQLEASELFFATFEPHTQLFFQLARALRVAFQSLVLDLASARDDQQRSRLLDELTVAASSSAELQQLFFENRTPLEDCVGLAAFLVQQLTRSSLPEGSSESQLTFLLSSVRVLGAMCFDASSQTRFLNTLALEELVSHVLARGAECYAVNGLKPPRMNLRILREELLDAQAALLLALDAMQQHEDFRLYQQQTQLGLLHEQTVSVAQLALRAPALATWLSKFFKRVCIAVSRVATAIERQQDEQEASSSRRRSTIESQQALALWRNVSVLELLVEGDAISNDKQVPTLLLHSRKDYIK
;
A
#
# COMPACT_ATOMS: atom_id res chain seq x y z
N MET A 1 -16.98 -27.03 -35.41
CA MET A 1 -15.89 -26.25 -36.03
C MET A 1 -14.62 -26.47 -35.23
N GLN A 2 -13.64 -27.18 -35.79
CA GLN A 2 -12.35 -27.43 -35.14
C GLN A 2 -11.53 -26.12 -35.14
N LEU A 3 -11.09 -25.68 -33.97
CA LEU A 3 -10.15 -24.58 -33.80
C LEU A 3 -8.77 -25.07 -34.26
N LEU A 4 -8.34 -24.65 -35.45
CA LEU A 4 -6.97 -24.84 -35.91
C LEU A 4 -6.00 -24.22 -34.89
N PRO A 5 -4.87 -24.89 -34.58
CA PRO A 5 -3.83 -24.28 -33.76
C PRO A 5 -3.35 -22.98 -34.41
N PRO A 6 -2.96 -21.98 -33.61
CA PRO A 6 -2.47 -20.70 -34.12
C PRO A 6 -1.37 -20.94 -35.16
N THR A 7 -1.67 -20.71 -36.43
CA THR A 7 -0.67 -20.85 -37.50
C THR A 7 0.45 -19.85 -37.24
N LEU A 8 1.71 -20.28 -37.44
CA LEU A 8 2.96 -19.52 -37.32
C LEU A 8 3.07 -18.30 -38.27
N CYS A 9 1.96 -17.83 -38.82
CA CYS A 9 1.90 -16.64 -39.63
C CYS A 9 1.93 -15.42 -38.71
N ARG A 10 3.05 -14.70 -38.73
CA ARG A 10 3.20 -13.36 -38.14
C ARG A 10 1.93 -12.55 -38.45
N PRO A 11 1.18 -12.04 -37.45
CA PRO A 11 0.09 -11.13 -37.71
C PRO A 11 0.69 -9.91 -38.40
N ARG A 12 0.55 -9.82 -39.72
CA ARG A 12 0.93 -8.61 -40.47
C ARG A 12 0.17 -7.47 -39.78
N HIS A 13 0.91 -6.40 -39.43
CA HIS A 13 0.43 -5.19 -38.75
C HIS A 13 -1.08 -5.00 -38.92
N VAL A 14 -1.82 -5.08 -37.81
CA VAL A 14 -3.26 -4.86 -37.85
C VAL A 14 -3.51 -3.49 -38.47
N ASP A 15 -4.28 -3.48 -39.55
CA ASP A 15 -4.70 -2.26 -40.23
C ASP A 15 -5.32 -1.28 -39.20
N ARG A 16 -4.78 -0.06 -39.16
CA ARG A 16 -5.23 1.01 -38.25
C ARG A 16 -6.74 1.22 -38.35
N GLU A 17 -7.32 1.08 -39.53
CA GLU A 17 -8.76 1.24 -39.74
C GLU A 17 -9.57 0.11 -39.09
N ARG A 18 -9.09 -1.13 -39.12
CA ARG A 18 -9.74 -2.25 -38.41
C ARG A 18 -9.73 -2.01 -36.90
N LEU A 19 -8.63 -1.47 -36.41
CA LEU A 19 -8.43 -1.13 -35.00
C LEU A 19 -9.36 0.04 -34.57
N ARG A 20 -9.53 1.04 -35.44
CA ARG A 20 -10.50 2.14 -35.27
C ARG A 20 -11.94 1.64 -35.22
N VAL A 21 -12.30 0.71 -36.10
CA VAL A 21 -13.64 0.11 -36.13
C VAL A 21 -13.92 -0.70 -34.86
N GLN A 22 -12.95 -1.48 -34.37
CA GLN A 22 -13.15 -2.32 -33.18
C GLN A 22 -13.21 -1.53 -31.86
N LEU A 23 -12.41 -0.48 -31.70
CA LEU A 23 -12.40 0.35 -30.48
C LEU A 23 -13.42 1.49 -30.52
N GLY A 24 -13.90 1.84 -31.72
CA GLY A 24 -14.63 3.08 -31.94
C GLY A 24 -13.71 4.31 -31.92
N THR A 25 -14.21 5.40 -32.50
CA THR A 25 -13.43 6.61 -32.79
C THR A 25 -12.81 7.25 -31.54
N THR A 26 -13.55 7.29 -30.43
CA THR A 26 -13.11 7.93 -29.18
C THR A 26 -11.96 7.19 -28.51
N GLN A 27 -12.04 5.87 -28.41
CA GLN A 27 -10.98 5.05 -27.81
C GLN A 27 -9.76 4.97 -28.72
N PHE A 28 -9.96 4.89 -30.04
CA PHE A 28 -8.88 4.87 -31.02
C PHE A 28 -8.03 6.14 -30.97
N GLN A 29 -8.64 7.32 -30.80
CA GLN A 29 -7.91 8.58 -30.65
C GLN A 29 -7.00 8.63 -29.41
N ARG A 30 -7.30 7.82 -28.38
CA ARG A 30 -6.52 7.76 -27.13
C ARG A 30 -5.38 6.74 -27.17
N LEU A 31 -5.27 5.96 -28.25
CA LEU A 31 -4.21 4.97 -28.40
C LEU A 31 -2.83 5.61 -28.55
N ARG A 32 -1.87 5.04 -27.84
CA ARG A 32 -0.47 5.45 -27.85
C ARG A 32 0.44 4.37 -28.42
N TYR A 33 0.06 3.10 -28.25
CA TYR A 33 0.85 1.94 -28.68
C TYR A 33 -0.06 0.77 -29.03
N HIS A 34 0.36 -0.10 -29.95
CA HIS A 34 -0.30 -1.39 -30.17
C HIS A 34 0.70 -2.40 -30.74
N GLU A 35 0.55 -3.66 -30.34
CA GLU A 35 1.38 -4.78 -30.77
C GLU A 35 0.56 -6.08 -30.72
N ALA A 36 0.80 -6.99 -31.67
CA ALA A 36 0.19 -8.30 -31.62
C ALA A 36 0.83 -9.15 -30.52
N ALA A 37 0.03 -9.88 -29.75
CA ALA A 37 0.49 -10.82 -28.73
C ALA A 37 -0.39 -12.07 -28.67
N VAL A 38 0.09 -13.12 -28.00
CA VAL A 38 -0.76 -14.24 -27.59
C VAL A 38 -1.11 -14.05 -26.14
N VAL A 39 -2.40 -14.13 -25.80
CA VAL A 39 -2.86 -13.95 -24.41
C VAL A 39 -3.43 -15.26 -23.90
N SER A 40 -3.19 -15.56 -22.62
CA SER A 40 -3.74 -16.72 -21.93
C SER A 40 -5.26 -16.58 -21.69
N SER A 41 -6.06 -16.67 -22.75
CA SER A 41 -7.51 -16.88 -22.67
C SER A 41 -7.86 -18.33 -23.01
N ALA A 42 -9.02 -18.81 -22.56
CA ALA A 42 -9.57 -20.09 -23.01
C ALA A 42 -10.72 -19.85 -24.02
N PRO A 43 -10.65 -20.35 -25.26
CA PRO A 43 -9.48 -20.97 -25.91
C PRO A 43 -8.37 -19.94 -26.17
N MET A 44 -7.13 -20.42 -26.32
CA MET A 44 -5.99 -19.55 -26.64
C MET A 44 -6.18 -18.93 -28.01
N LYS A 45 -6.09 -17.59 -28.09
CA LYS A 45 -6.31 -16.85 -29.32
C LYS A 45 -5.21 -15.81 -29.51
N PHE A 46 -4.90 -15.55 -30.77
CA PHE A 46 -4.15 -14.38 -31.18
C PHE A 46 -4.93 -13.12 -30.85
N GLN A 47 -4.33 -12.22 -30.08
CA GLN A 47 -4.95 -10.98 -29.67
C GLN A 47 -4.02 -9.80 -29.96
N LEU A 48 -4.61 -8.66 -30.31
CA LEU A 48 -3.91 -7.40 -30.39
C LEU A 48 -3.96 -6.76 -29.02
N VAL A 49 -2.79 -6.37 -28.50
CA VAL A 49 -2.71 -5.57 -27.29
C VAL A 49 -2.50 -4.14 -27.73
N ALA A 50 -3.40 -3.25 -27.33
CA ALA A 50 -3.30 -1.83 -27.59
C ALA A 50 -3.31 -1.07 -26.26
N LEU A 51 -2.48 -0.04 -26.15
CA LEU A 51 -2.31 0.76 -24.95
C LEU A 51 -2.81 2.18 -25.19
N SER A 52 -3.63 2.66 -24.26
CA SER A 52 -3.97 4.07 -24.09
C SER A 52 -3.35 4.60 -22.80
N GLY A 53 -3.58 5.88 -22.51
CA GLY A 53 -3.04 6.50 -21.29
C GLY A 53 -3.63 5.95 -19.99
N ASP A 54 -4.82 5.34 -20.03
CA ASP A 54 -5.58 4.89 -18.87
C ASP A 54 -6.04 3.42 -18.95
N SER A 55 -5.87 2.75 -20.10
CA SER A 55 -6.38 1.39 -20.31
C SER A 55 -5.54 0.56 -21.29
N ILE A 56 -5.50 -0.75 -21.04
CA ILE A 56 -5.01 -1.79 -21.93
C ILE A 56 -6.22 -2.40 -22.64
N PHE A 57 -6.21 -2.38 -23.96
CA PHE A 57 -7.19 -3.05 -24.79
C PHE A 57 -6.63 -4.36 -25.31
N VAL A 58 -7.40 -5.42 -25.15
CA VAL A 58 -7.06 -6.76 -25.64
C VAL A 58 -8.13 -7.16 -26.64
N LEU A 59 -7.77 -7.18 -27.93
CA LEU A 59 -8.69 -7.39 -29.04
C LEU A 59 -8.43 -8.73 -29.73
N PRO A 60 -9.43 -9.55 -30.06
CA PRO A 60 -9.20 -10.75 -30.87
C PRO A 60 -8.78 -10.37 -32.30
N LEU A 61 -7.67 -10.96 -32.77
CA LEU A 61 -7.21 -10.79 -34.15
C LEU A 61 -8.07 -11.56 -35.15
N ALA A 62 -8.74 -12.62 -34.69
CA ALA A 62 -9.65 -13.44 -35.47
C ALA A 62 -10.98 -13.65 -34.72
N GLY A 63 -12.10 -13.34 -35.38
CA GLY A 63 -13.47 -13.49 -34.86
C GLY A 63 -14.11 -12.18 -34.37
N GLY A 64 -15.45 -12.16 -34.32
CA GLY A 64 -16.26 -10.98 -33.97
C GLY A 64 -16.40 -10.69 -32.47
N GLY A 65 -15.36 -10.91 -31.67
CA GLY A 65 -15.39 -10.60 -30.24
C GLY A 65 -15.10 -9.13 -29.97
N GLY A 66 -15.79 -8.52 -29.01
CA GLY A 66 -15.52 -7.16 -28.56
C GLY A 66 -14.14 -7.04 -27.88
N ALA A 67 -13.59 -5.82 -27.88
CA ALA A 67 -12.34 -5.51 -27.18
C ALA A 67 -12.55 -5.66 -25.66
N ARG A 68 -11.67 -6.40 -24.99
CA ARG A 68 -11.59 -6.40 -23.53
C ARG A 68 -10.80 -5.16 -23.11
N CYS A 69 -11.42 -4.26 -22.37
CA CYS A 69 -10.77 -3.10 -21.78
C CYS A 69 -10.34 -3.42 -20.35
N ILE A 70 -9.07 -3.21 -20.03
CA ILE A 70 -8.48 -3.40 -18.70
C ILE A 70 -7.96 -2.04 -18.25
N PRO A 71 -8.60 -1.39 -17.27
CA PRO A 71 -8.11 -0.12 -16.73
C PRO A 71 -6.72 -0.30 -16.12
N LEU A 72 -5.79 0.62 -16.40
CA LEU A 72 -4.42 0.54 -15.85
C LEU A 72 -4.40 0.55 -14.32
N ARG A 73 -5.36 1.21 -13.68
CA ARG A 73 -5.53 1.17 -12.21
C ARG A 73 -5.76 -0.22 -11.62
N THR A 74 -6.22 -1.18 -12.42
CA THR A 74 -6.47 -2.57 -11.96
C THR A 74 -5.25 -3.48 -12.13
N VAL A 75 -4.17 -2.96 -12.70
CA VAL A 75 -2.92 -3.67 -12.93
C VAL A 75 -2.01 -3.45 -11.72
N ALA A 76 -1.77 -4.50 -10.95
CA ALA A 76 -0.86 -4.48 -9.82
C ALA A 76 0.60 -4.56 -10.28
N GLU A 77 0.93 -5.46 -11.20
CA GLU A 77 2.32 -5.76 -11.56
C GLU A 77 2.44 -6.18 -13.03
N VAL A 78 3.57 -5.85 -13.66
CA VAL A 78 3.94 -6.37 -14.98
C VAL A 78 5.33 -6.96 -14.90
N THR A 79 5.42 -8.29 -14.95
CA THR A 79 6.70 -8.99 -14.83
C THR A 79 7.02 -9.78 -16.08
N ARG A 80 8.30 -9.80 -16.47
CA ARG A 80 8.80 -10.76 -17.45
C ARG A 80 8.97 -12.11 -16.75
N VAL A 81 8.35 -13.15 -17.30
CA VAL A 81 8.28 -14.47 -16.67
C VAL A 81 9.03 -15.51 -17.48
N VAL A 82 9.78 -16.37 -16.80
CA VAL A 82 10.33 -17.59 -17.39
C VAL A 82 9.23 -18.67 -17.34
N PRO A 83 8.84 -19.28 -18.47
CA PRO A 83 7.70 -20.20 -18.53
C PRO A 83 7.94 -21.48 -17.69
N ALA A 84 7.22 -21.61 -16.58
CA ALA A 84 7.31 -22.76 -15.67
C ALA A 84 6.36 -23.90 -16.08
N THR A 85 5.16 -23.59 -16.57
CA THR A 85 4.12 -24.59 -16.88
C THR A 85 4.03 -24.90 -18.38
N GLN A 86 3.51 -26.07 -18.73
CA GLN A 86 3.26 -26.44 -20.14
C GLN A 86 2.32 -25.45 -20.83
N LYS A 87 1.31 -24.93 -20.10
CA LYS A 87 0.39 -23.90 -20.61
C LYS A 87 1.12 -22.60 -20.95
N GLN A 88 2.05 -22.15 -20.11
CA GLN A 88 2.88 -20.97 -20.38
C GLN A 88 3.84 -21.18 -21.55
N ARG A 89 4.47 -22.36 -21.62
CA ARG A 89 5.33 -22.72 -22.77
C ARG A 89 4.55 -22.74 -24.07
N ALA A 90 3.30 -23.19 -24.05
CA ALA A 90 2.42 -23.20 -25.22
C ALA A 90 2.02 -21.79 -25.73
N LEU A 91 2.20 -20.74 -24.92
CA LEU A 91 1.99 -19.35 -25.35
C LEU A 91 3.17 -18.82 -26.19
N LEU A 92 4.37 -19.37 -25.98
CA LEU A 92 5.56 -18.95 -26.70
C LEU A 92 5.57 -19.58 -28.10
N LEU A 93 5.40 -18.74 -29.12
CA LEU A 93 5.34 -19.20 -30.50
C LEU A 93 6.71 -19.29 -31.17
N LEU A 94 7.68 -18.51 -30.67
CA LEU A 94 9.05 -18.51 -31.17
C LEU A 94 10.03 -18.68 -30.00
N PRO A 95 11.23 -19.25 -30.23
CA PRO A 95 12.27 -19.36 -29.21
C PRO A 95 12.70 -18.00 -28.62
N THR A 96 12.51 -16.94 -29.39
CA THR A 96 12.83 -15.55 -29.03
C THR A 96 11.67 -14.79 -28.42
N SER A 97 10.48 -15.39 -28.35
CA SER A 97 9.30 -14.80 -27.71
C SER A 97 9.55 -14.53 -26.24
N GLN A 98 9.06 -13.40 -25.75
CA GLN A 98 9.10 -13.07 -24.33
C GLN A 98 7.71 -13.28 -23.73
N LEU A 99 7.65 -13.91 -22.56
CA LEU A 99 6.43 -14.06 -21.78
C LEU A 99 6.38 -13.00 -20.70
N PHE A 100 5.23 -12.35 -20.57
CA PHE A 100 4.93 -11.38 -19.53
C PHE A 100 3.72 -11.83 -18.74
N ARG A 101 3.72 -11.55 -17.44
CA ARG A 101 2.57 -11.68 -16.55
C ARG A 101 2.07 -10.29 -16.18
N LEU A 102 0.79 -10.08 -16.38
CA LEU A 102 0.05 -8.93 -15.88
C LEU A 102 -0.75 -9.42 -14.68
N GLN A 103 -0.35 -9.00 -13.48
CA GLN A 103 -1.11 -9.28 -12.27
C GLN A 103 -2.25 -8.25 -12.17
N LEU A 104 -3.48 -8.74 -12.11
CA LEU A 104 -4.67 -7.95 -11.82
C LEU A 104 -5.15 -8.26 -10.39
N GLU A 105 -5.99 -7.40 -9.81
CA GLU A 105 -6.52 -7.56 -8.44
C GLU A 105 -7.14 -8.94 -8.18
N ALA A 106 -7.87 -9.49 -9.17
CA ALA A 106 -8.63 -10.74 -9.03
C ALA A 106 -8.19 -11.85 -9.99
N SER A 107 -7.15 -11.63 -10.82
CA SER A 107 -6.73 -12.60 -11.83
C SER A 107 -5.32 -12.30 -12.34
N GLU A 108 -4.73 -13.23 -13.08
CA GLU A 108 -3.50 -12.99 -13.83
C GLU A 108 -3.75 -13.21 -15.32
N LEU A 109 -3.03 -12.47 -16.15
CA LEU A 109 -3.02 -12.63 -17.59
C LEU A 109 -1.59 -12.78 -18.09
N PHE A 110 -1.33 -13.80 -18.90
CA PHE A 110 -0.04 -13.98 -19.55
C PHE A 110 -0.09 -13.50 -20.99
N PHE A 111 0.93 -12.77 -21.40
CA PHE A 111 1.10 -12.23 -22.75
C PHE A 111 2.43 -12.71 -23.32
N ALA A 112 2.41 -13.38 -24.46
CA ALA A 112 3.62 -13.75 -25.19
C ALA A 112 3.77 -12.86 -26.42
N THR A 113 4.95 -12.23 -26.55
CA THR A 113 5.29 -11.40 -27.71
C THR A 113 5.89 -12.25 -28.82
N PHE A 114 5.81 -11.74 -30.05
CA PHE A 114 6.41 -12.40 -31.21
C PHE A 114 7.86 -11.97 -31.42
N GLU A 115 8.25 -10.78 -30.97
CA GLU A 115 9.56 -10.21 -31.25
C GLU A 115 10.43 -10.18 -29.99
N PRO A 116 11.73 -10.58 -30.11
CA PRO A 116 12.68 -10.49 -29.00
C PRO A 116 12.95 -9.05 -28.55
N HIS A 117 12.74 -8.06 -29.43
CA HIS A 117 12.95 -6.64 -29.18
C HIS A 117 11.64 -5.86 -29.05
N THR A 118 10.60 -6.51 -28.51
CA THR A 118 9.33 -5.87 -28.21
C THR A 118 9.51 -4.66 -27.28
N GLN A 119 8.81 -3.56 -27.58
CA GLN A 119 8.71 -2.41 -26.69
C GLN A 119 7.52 -2.54 -25.73
N LEU A 120 6.70 -3.59 -25.83
CA LEU A 120 5.46 -3.73 -25.07
C LEU A 120 5.67 -3.58 -23.57
N PHE A 121 6.69 -4.23 -23.02
CA PHE A 121 7.03 -4.12 -21.59
C PHE A 121 7.36 -2.69 -21.19
N PHE A 122 8.23 -2.03 -21.96
CA PHE A 122 8.62 -0.64 -21.71
C PHE A 122 7.41 0.31 -21.79
N GLN A 123 6.54 0.10 -22.77
CA GLN A 123 5.34 0.92 -22.96
C GLN A 123 4.30 0.67 -21.85
N LEU A 124 4.14 -0.58 -21.40
CA LEU A 124 3.30 -0.92 -20.25
C LEU A 124 3.82 -0.30 -18.95
N ALA A 125 5.11 -0.48 -18.65
CA ALA A 125 5.74 0.10 -17.46
C ALA A 125 5.63 1.63 -17.48
N ARG A 126 5.84 2.27 -18.64
CA ARG A 126 5.65 3.71 -18.81
C ARG A 126 4.18 4.12 -18.60
N ALA A 127 3.23 3.38 -19.15
CA ALA A 127 1.81 3.66 -19.00
C ALA A 127 1.37 3.57 -17.53
N LEU A 128 1.88 2.59 -16.78
CA LEU A 128 1.63 2.47 -15.34
C LEU A 128 2.20 3.64 -14.55
N ARG A 129 3.43 4.09 -14.87
CA ARG A 129 4.01 5.29 -14.25
C ARG A 129 3.16 6.54 -14.50
N VAL A 130 2.66 6.72 -15.73
CA VAL A 130 1.79 7.85 -16.08
C VAL A 130 0.44 7.74 -15.36
N ALA A 131 -0.15 6.54 -15.29
CA ALA A 131 -1.39 6.31 -14.56
C ALA A 131 -1.22 6.62 -13.06
N PHE A 132 -0.10 6.20 -12.46
CA PHE A 132 0.25 6.52 -11.08
C PHE A 132 0.40 8.04 -10.86
N GLN A 133 1.09 8.74 -11.76
CA GLN A 133 1.21 10.21 -11.70
C GLN A 133 -0.15 10.90 -11.81
N SER A 134 -1.02 10.43 -12.70
CA SER A 134 -2.40 10.94 -12.82
C SER A 134 -3.17 10.74 -11.51
N LEU A 135 -3.05 9.56 -10.90
CA LEU A 135 -3.72 9.25 -9.63
C LEU A 135 -3.25 10.18 -8.49
N VAL A 136 -1.95 10.49 -8.43
CA VAL A 136 -1.38 11.44 -7.47
C VAL A 136 -1.91 12.87 -7.71
N LEU A 137 -2.06 13.29 -8.97
CA LEU A 137 -2.66 14.59 -9.31
C LEU A 137 -4.16 14.63 -8.98
N ASP A 138 -4.89 13.55 -9.23
CA ASP A 138 -6.31 13.42 -8.88
C ASP A 138 -6.50 13.49 -7.36
N LEU A 139 -5.61 12.85 -6.59
CA LEU A 139 -5.58 12.93 -5.13
C LEU A 139 -5.36 14.36 -4.64
N ALA A 140 -4.38 15.08 -5.20
CA ALA A 140 -4.08 16.45 -4.82
C ALA A 140 -5.19 17.43 -5.18
N SER A 141 -5.86 17.22 -6.32
CA SER A 141 -6.95 18.07 -6.82
C SER A 141 -8.34 17.73 -6.27
N ALA A 142 -8.49 16.58 -5.60
CA ALA A 142 -9.75 16.17 -4.99
C ALA A 142 -10.22 17.21 -3.95
N ARG A 143 -11.51 17.56 -4.02
CA ARG A 143 -12.11 18.65 -3.23
C ARG A 143 -12.68 18.20 -1.89
N ASP A 144 -12.93 16.90 -1.72
CA ASP A 144 -13.49 16.34 -0.50
C ASP A 144 -12.63 15.20 0.06
N ASP A 145 -12.66 15.04 1.38
CA ASP A 145 -11.87 14.04 2.10
C ASP A 145 -12.34 12.61 1.80
N GLN A 146 -13.59 12.42 1.38
CA GLN A 146 -14.11 11.09 1.07
C GLN A 146 -13.50 10.54 -0.23
N GLN A 147 -13.41 11.37 -1.27
CA GLN A 147 -12.76 11.08 -2.53
C GLN A 147 -11.26 10.85 -2.31
N ARG A 148 -10.61 11.73 -1.54
CA ARG A 148 -9.19 11.54 -1.17
C ARG A 148 -8.96 10.21 -0.46
N SER A 149 -9.81 9.88 0.51
CA SER A 149 -9.72 8.60 1.23
C SER A 149 -9.83 7.40 0.28
N ARG A 150 -10.78 7.41 -0.65
CA ARG A 150 -10.95 6.33 -1.64
C ARG A 150 -9.70 6.17 -2.52
N LEU A 151 -9.14 7.27 -3.01
CA LEU A 151 -7.92 7.24 -3.83
C LEU A 151 -6.71 6.73 -3.03
N LEU A 152 -6.61 7.08 -1.74
CA LEU A 152 -5.59 6.55 -0.84
C LEU A 152 -5.77 5.07 -0.52
N ASP A 153 -7.02 4.60 -0.38
CA ASP A 153 -7.30 3.18 -0.18
C ASP A 153 -6.92 2.37 -1.42
N GLU A 154 -7.22 2.86 -2.62
CA GLU A 154 -6.76 2.28 -3.90
C GLU A 154 -5.22 2.19 -3.94
N LEU A 155 -4.53 3.28 -3.55
CA LEU A 155 -3.07 3.32 -3.44
C LEU A 155 -2.54 2.33 -2.40
N THR A 156 -3.21 2.16 -1.27
CA THR A 156 -2.80 1.21 -0.21
C THR A 156 -2.86 -0.24 -0.72
N VAL A 157 -3.94 -0.60 -1.42
CA VAL A 157 -4.11 -1.93 -2.02
C VAL A 157 -3.07 -2.17 -3.10
N ALA A 158 -2.82 -1.17 -3.94
CA ALA A 158 -1.79 -1.23 -4.97
C ALA A 158 -0.39 -1.41 -4.38
N ALA A 159 -0.05 -0.64 -3.34
CA ALA A 159 1.22 -0.78 -2.61
C ALA A 159 1.35 -2.15 -1.95
N SER A 160 0.28 -2.72 -1.39
CA SER A 160 0.34 -4.03 -0.73
C SER A 160 0.47 -5.21 -1.69
N SER A 161 0.21 -5.00 -2.99
CA SER A 161 0.17 -6.06 -4.00
C SER A 161 1.36 -6.05 -4.97
N SER A 162 2.18 -5.00 -4.99
CA SER A 162 3.25 -4.83 -5.97
C SER A 162 4.42 -4.01 -5.45
N ALA A 163 5.60 -4.65 -5.36
CA ALA A 163 6.85 -3.99 -4.98
C ALA A 163 7.29 -2.92 -6.01
N GLU A 164 7.00 -3.15 -7.30
CA GLU A 164 7.29 -2.18 -8.35
C GLU A 164 6.47 -0.90 -8.18
N LEU A 165 5.18 -1.04 -7.82
CA LEU A 165 4.35 0.10 -7.51
C LEU A 165 4.86 0.80 -6.25
N GLN A 166 5.16 0.07 -5.17
CA GLN A 166 5.75 0.66 -3.95
C GLN A 166 6.96 1.54 -4.24
N GLN A 167 7.88 1.08 -5.09
CA GLN A 167 9.04 1.87 -5.52
C GLN A 167 8.64 3.20 -6.18
N LEU A 168 7.55 3.23 -6.94
CA LEU A 168 7.02 4.45 -7.54
C LEU A 168 6.48 5.46 -6.51
N PHE A 169 6.09 5.04 -5.30
CA PHE A 169 5.61 5.98 -4.27
C PHE A 169 6.72 6.92 -3.83
N PHE A 170 7.94 6.40 -3.66
CA PHE A 170 9.11 7.20 -3.29
C PHE A 170 9.84 7.80 -4.49
N GLU A 171 9.85 7.13 -5.64
CA GLU A 171 10.41 7.70 -6.88
C GLU A 171 9.49 8.74 -7.53
N ASN A 172 8.30 8.98 -6.94
CA ASN A 172 7.37 9.95 -7.46
C ASN A 172 7.97 11.35 -7.42
N ARG A 173 8.16 11.94 -8.61
CA ARG A 173 8.61 13.34 -8.77
C ARG A 173 7.51 14.25 -9.26
N THR A 174 6.25 13.91 -8.98
CA THR A 174 5.11 14.74 -9.40
C THR A 174 5.18 16.05 -8.62
N PRO A 175 5.28 17.21 -9.29
CA PRO A 175 5.20 18.49 -8.61
C PRO A 175 3.77 18.70 -8.13
N LEU A 176 3.61 18.93 -6.84
CA LEU A 176 2.37 19.30 -6.16
C LEU A 176 2.54 20.71 -5.60
N GLU A 177 1.45 21.35 -5.16
CA GLU A 177 1.41 22.79 -4.85
C GLU A 177 2.62 23.29 -4.04
N ASP A 178 2.98 22.58 -2.97
CA ASP A 178 4.05 22.98 -2.04
C ASP A 178 5.08 21.88 -1.77
N CYS A 179 5.03 20.77 -2.51
CA CYS A 179 5.94 19.63 -2.31
C CYS A 179 6.14 18.83 -3.60
N VAL A 180 7.13 17.96 -3.61
CA VAL A 180 7.41 17.07 -4.74
C VAL A 180 7.27 15.63 -4.28
N GLY A 181 6.38 14.90 -4.94
CA GLY A 181 6.16 13.48 -4.67
C GLY A 181 5.06 13.17 -3.67
N LEU A 182 4.56 11.93 -3.75
CA LEU A 182 3.47 11.45 -2.90
C LEU A 182 3.87 11.38 -1.41
N ALA A 183 5.08 10.91 -1.10
CA ALA A 183 5.55 10.81 0.29
C ALA A 183 5.50 12.16 1.01
N ALA A 184 6.14 13.18 0.43
CA ALA A 184 6.18 14.53 0.98
C ALA A 184 4.77 15.15 1.09
N PHE A 185 3.91 14.90 0.10
CA PHE A 185 2.52 15.32 0.15
C PHE A 185 1.78 14.72 1.33
N LEU A 186 1.87 13.40 1.55
CA LEU A 186 1.18 12.73 2.66
C LEU A 186 1.66 13.24 4.02
N VAL A 187 2.98 13.41 4.21
CA VAL A 187 3.55 14.02 5.43
C VAL A 187 2.97 15.42 5.64
N GLN A 188 2.96 16.25 4.59
CA GLN A 188 2.41 17.59 4.65
C GLN A 188 0.90 17.62 4.97
N GLN A 189 0.11 16.67 4.47
CA GLN A 189 -1.31 16.56 4.81
C GLN A 189 -1.52 16.19 6.29
N LEU A 190 -0.63 15.37 6.87
CA LEU A 190 -0.60 15.11 8.31
C LEU A 190 -0.21 16.37 9.09
N THR A 191 0.65 17.24 8.56
CA THR A 191 1.00 18.53 9.19
C THR A 191 -0.13 19.57 9.14
N ARG A 192 -0.81 19.68 8.00
CA ARG A 192 -1.79 20.77 7.74
C ARG A 192 -3.18 20.54 8.30
N SER A 193 -3.57 19.30 8.56
CA SER A 193 -4.93 18.95 8.97
C SER A 193 -5.28 19.37 10.40
N SER A 194 -5.26 20.66 10.76
CA SER A 194 -5.85 21.12 12.02
C SER A 194 -7.31 20.65 12.07
N LEU A 195 -7.61 19.65 12.91
CA LEU A 195 -8.97 19.16 13.12
C LEU A 195 -9.81 20.35 13.61
N PRO A 196 -10.78 20.86 12.82
CA PRO A 196 -11.70 21.88 13.32
C PRO A 196 -12.44 21.30 14.53
N GLU A 197 -12.96 22.17 15.40
CA GLU A 197 -13.90 21.76 16.45
C GLU A 197 -15.09 21.01 15.81
N GLY A 198 -15.05 19.67 15.88
CA GLY A 198 -16.01 18.79 15.22
C GLY A 198 -15.43 17.93 14.09
N SER A 199 -14.35 17.18 14.36
CA SER A 199 -13.78 16.16 13.46
C SER A 199 -14.85 15.39 12.70
N SER A 200 -14.96 15.67 11.40
CA SER A 200 -15.89 14.94 10.54
C SER A 200 -15.40 13.50 10.37
N GLU A 201 -16.34 12.56 10.24
CA GLU A 201 -16.03 11.15 9.97
C GLU A 201 -15.12 11.01 8.75
N SER A 202 -15.36 11.80 7.70
CA SER A 202 -14.55 11.84 6.48
C SER A 202 -13.11 12.30 6.71
N GLN A 203 -12.87 13.27 7.58
CA GLN A 203 -11.52 13.72 7.88
C GLN A 203 -10.73 12.63 8.63
N LEU A 204 -11.38 11.94 9.56
CA LEU A 204 -10.76 10.83 10.28
C LEU A 204 -10.47 9.65 9.33
N THR A 205 -11.38 9.35 8.40
CA THR A 205 -11.14 8.37 7.33
C THR A 205 -9.94 8.78 6.48
N PHE A 206 -9.84 10.06 6.10
CA PHE A 206 -8.71 10.56 5.30
C PHE A 206 -7.37 10.42 6.02
N LEU A 207 -7.33 10.77 7.32
CA LEU A 207 -6.13 10.57 8.15
C LEU A 207 -5.76 9.09 8.25
N LEU A 208 -6.74 8.22 8.48
CA LEU A 208 -6.54 6.78 8.54
C LEU A 208 -5.98 6.23 7.23
N SER A 209 -6.58 6.59 6.09
CA SER A 209 -6.08 6.16 4.77
C SER A 209 -4.69 6.73 4.48
N SER A 210 -4.38 7.96 4.90
CA SER A 210 -3.05 8.55 4.75
C SER A 210 -1.98 7.78 5.53
N VAL A 211 -2.27 7.45 6.80
CA VAL A 211 -1.37 6.64 7.64
C VAL A 211 -1.22 5.22 7.08
N ARG A 212 -2.29 4.62 6.54
CA ARG A 212 -2.24 3.30 5.89
C ARG A 212 -1.37 3.29 4.64
N VAL A 213 -1.49 4.30 3.77
CA VAL A 213 -0.62 4.43 2.59
C VAL A 213 0.84 4.58 3.03
N LEU A 214 1.14 5.48 3.97
CA LEU A 214 2.49 5.63 4.51
C LEU A 214 3.02 4.32 5.11
N GLY A 215 2.18 3.60 5.86
CA GLY A 215 2.52 2.30 6.41
C GLY A 215 2.84 1.27 5.33
N ALA A 216 2.05 1.22 4.26
CA ALA A 216 2.28 0.33 3.11
C ALA A 216 3.52 0.72 2.30
N MET A 217 3.81 2.02 2.17
CA MET A 217 5.06 2.51 1.57
C MET A 217 6.28 2.05 2.37
N CYS A 218 6.20 2.13 3.70
CA CYS A 218 7.31 1.77 4.58
C CYS A 218 7.42 0.26 4.83
N PHE A 219 6.45 -0.53 4.37
CA PHE A 219 6.42 -1.97 4.55
C PHE A 219 7.35 -2.65 3.53
N ASP A 220 8.29 -3.47 4.02
CA ASP A 220 9.51 -3.97 3.34
C ASP A 220 10.71 -3.01 3.40
N ALA A 221 11.31 -2.96 4.60
CA ALA A 221 12.46 -2.12 4.91
C ALA A 221 13.64 -2.30 3.95
N SER A 222 13.86 -3.50 3.42
CA SER A 222 15.08 -3.84 2.67
C SER A 222 15.21 -3.14 1.32
N SER A 223 14.09 -2.78 0.68
CA SER A 223 14.08 -2.21 -0.67
C SER A 223 14.02 -0.68 -0.67
N GLN A 224 13.76 -0.05 0.48
CA GLN A 224 13.29 1.35 0.52
C GLN A 224 14.08 2.28 1.45
N THR A 225 15.11 1.81 2.16
CA THR A 225 15.83 2.64 3.14
C THR A 225 16.48 3.89 2.58
N ARG A 226 16.88 3.87 1.29
CA ARG A 226 17.44 5.02 0.57
C ARG A 226 16.52 6.24 0.54
N PHE A 227 15.23 6.06 0.86
CA PHE A 227 14.24 7.12 0.85
C PHE A 227 13.85 7.63 2.24
N LEU A 228 14.44 7.14 3.33
CA LEU A 228 14.14 7.60 4.70
C LEU A 228 14.26 9.13 4.85
N ASN A 229 15.29 9.72 4.23
CA ASN A 229 15.51 11.17 4.26
C ASN A 229 14.36 11.97 3.63
N THR A 230 13.55 11.37 2.75
CA THR A 230 12.41 12.04 2.12
C THR A 230 11.19 12.15 3.04
N LEU A 231 11.15 11.36 4.12
CA LEU A 231 9.99 11.29 5.02
C LEU A 231 10.02 12.33 6.13
N ALA A 232 11.13 13.08 6.30
CA ALA A 232 11.32 14.00 7.42
C ALA A 232 10.92 13.34 8.76
N LEU A 233 11.63 12.26 9.12
CA LEU A 233 11.20 11.28 10.12
C LEU A 233 10.73 11.89 11.45
N GLU A 234 11.43 12.92 11.94
CA GLU A 234 11.06 13.65 13.16
C GLU A 234 9.69 14.33 13.04
N GLU A 235 9.46 15.06 11.95
CA GLU A 235 8.18 15.73 11.68
C GLU A 235 7.07 14.69 11.53
N LEU A 236 7.31 13.63 10.75
CA LEU A 236 6.34 12.56 10.53
C LEU A 236 5.93 11.90 11.85
N VAL A 237 6.88 11.47 12.67
CA VAL A 237 6.60 10.81 13.96
C VAL A 237 5.82 11.75 14.88
N SER A 238 6.27 13.00 14.99
CA SER A 238 5.61 14.03 15.81
C SER A 238 4.16 14.26 15.38
N HIS A 239 3.91 14.43 14.06
CA HIS A 239 2.57 14.66 13.52
C HIS A 239 1.67 13.43 13.62
N VAL A 240 2.20 12.23 13.41
CA VAL A 240 1.46 10.97 13.60
C VAL A 240 0.91 10.90 15.03
N LEU A 241 1.76 11.13 16.03
CA LEU A 241 1.36 11.13 17.44
C LEU A 241 0.33 12.23 17.73
N ALA A 242 0.56 13.46 17.22
CA ALA A 242 -0.34 14.59 17.38
C ALA A 242 -1.75 14.28 16.86
N ARG A 243 -1.88 13.73 15.64
CA ARG A 243 -3.20 13.37 15.09
C ARG A 243 -3.90 12.29 15.90
N GLY A 244 -3.16 11.32 16.41
CA GLY A 244 -3.75 10.31 17.30
C GLY A 244 -4.31 10.93 18.58
N ALA A 245 -3.59 11.89 19.18
CA ALA A 245 -4.05 12.61 20.37
C ALA A 245 -5.28 13.50 20.09
N GLU A 246 -5.22 14.30 19.04
CA GLU A 246 -6.28 15.25 18.65
C GLU A 246 -7.60 14.55 18.33
N CYS A 247 -7.54 13.37 17.69
CA CYS A 247 -8.74 12.60 17.35
C CYS A 247 -9.59 12.26 18.59
N TYR A 248 -9.00 12.20 19.78
CA TYR A 248 -9.72 11.96 21.04
C TYR A 248 -10.02 13.23 21.85
N ALA A 249 -9.50 14.40 21.45
CA ALA A 249 -9.72 15.67 22.13
C ALA A 249 -11.11 16.28 21.86
N VAL A 250 -11.74 15.94 20.73
CA VAL A 250 -13.02 16.51 20.23
C VAL A 250 -14.26 16.05 21.03
N ASN A 251 -14.11 15.64 22.29
CA ASN A 251 -15.24 15.16 23.10
C ASN A 251 -16.03 16.32 23.71
N GLY A 252 -16.83 17.01 22.90
CA GLY A 252 -17.95 17.81 23.38
C GLY A 252 -19.06 16.89 23.89
N LEU A 253 -19.20 16.73 25.21
CA LEU A 253 -20.37 16.33 26.03
C LEU A 253 -21.26 15.12 25.62
N LYS A 254 -21.07 14.49 24.46
CA LYS A 254 -21.88 13.36 23.98
C LYS A 254 -21.00 12.18 23.61
N PRO A 255 -21.44 10.93 23.88
CA PRO A 255 -20.71 9.76 23.47
C PRO A 255 -20.56 9.77 21.93
N PRO A 256 -19.36 9.50 21.40
CA PRO A 256 -19.15 9.46 19.96
C PRO A 256 -20.04 8.38 19.32
N ARG A 257 -20.51 8.63 18.10
CA ARG A 257 -21.17 7.60 17.28
C ARG A 257 -20.26 6.37 17.19
N MET A 258 -20.85 5.17 17.19
CA MET A 258 -20.11 3.91 17.17
C MET A 258 -19.05 3.85 16.06
N ASN A 259 -19.38 4.35 14.86
CA ASN A 259 -18.45 4.42 13.73
C ASN A 259 -17.19 5.26 14.03
N LEU A 260 -17.35 6.44 14.66
CA LEU A 260 -16.21 7.30 15.01
C LEU A 260 -15.29 6.64 16.03
N ARG A 261 -15.85 5.88 16.97
CA ARG A 261 -15.05 5.12 17.93
C ARG A 261 -14.20 4.05 17.22
N ILE A 262 -14.80 3.31 16.29
CA ILE A 262 -14.11 2.27 15.51
C ILE A 262 -12.97 2.90 14.70
N LEU A 263 -13.25 3.99 13.97
CA LEU A 263 -12.23 4.69 13.18
C LEU A 263 -11.07 5.22 14.03
N ARG A 264 -11.33 5.70 15.25
CA ARG A 264 -10.26 6.13 16.17
C ARG A 264 -9.40 4.95 16.65
N GLU A 265 -10.03 3.81 16.95
CA GLU A 265 -9.32 2.57 17.31
C GLU A 265 -8.46 2.09 16.12
N GLU A 266 -9.00 2.09 14.91
CA GLU A 266 -8.27 1.74 13.68
C GLU A 266 -7.13 2.70 13.36
N LEU A 267 -7.30 3.99 13.65
CA LEU A 267 -6.22 4.98 13.49
C LEU A 267 -5.06 4.65 14.41
N LEU A 268 -5.29 4.40 15.70
CA LEU A 268 -4.21 4.02 16.63
C LEU A 268 -3.48 2.74 16.17
N ASP A 269 -4.23 1.75 15.68
CA ASP A 269 -3.63 0.51 15.16
C ASP A 269 -2.80 0.76 13.88
N ALA A 270 -3.25 1.66 13.00
CA ALA A 270 -2.52 2.07 11.81
C ALA A 270 -1.25 2.88 12.15
N GLN A 271 -1.33 3.75 13.16
CA GLN A 271 -0.18 4.50 13.69
C GLN A 271 0.88 3.56 14.27
N ALA A 272 0.47 2.54 15.03
CA ALA A 272 1.39 1.53 15.53
C ALA A 272 2.07 0.76 14.39
N ALA A 273 1.30 0.38 13.37
CA ALA A 273 1.86 -0.28 12.19
C ALA A 273 2.90 0.60 11.47
N LEU A 274 2.61 1.90 11.30
CA LEU A 274 3.53 2.85 10.69
C LEU A 274 4.80 3.05 11.53
N LEU A 275 4.68 3.24 12.85
CA LEU A 275 5.85 3.41 13.73
C LEU A 275 6.80 2.20 13.67
N LEU A 276 6.26 0.98 13.67
CA LEU A 276 7.06 -0.24 13.53
C LEU A 276 7.72 -0.34 12.14
N ALA A 277 7.00 0.06 11.08
CA ALA A 277 7.57 0.05 9.73
C ALA A 277 8.72 1.06 9.59
N LEU A 278 8.54 2.26 10.15
CA LEU A 278 9.59 3.29 10.18
C LEU A 278 10.80 2.83 11.01
N ASP A 279 10.57 2.22 12.17
CA ASP A 279 11.64 1.70 13.03
C ASP A 279 12.44 0.60 12.30
N ALA A 280 11.74 -0.36 11.66
CA ALA A 280 12.39 -1.39 10.86
C ALA A 280 13.18 -0.81 9.68
N MET A 281 12.64 0.19 8.97
CA MET A 281 13.37 0.89 7.91
C MET A 281 14.63 1.57 8.44
N GLN A 282 14.52 2.29 9.55
CA GLN A 282 15.65 2.98 10.16
C GLN A 282 16.73 1.99 10.62
N GLN A 283 16.38 0.94 11.34
CA GLN A 283 17.34 -0.08 11.80
C GLN A 283 18.09 -0.73 10.63
N HIS A 284 17.41 -0.95 9.50
CA HIS A 284 18.06 -1.48 8.30
C HIS A 284 19.05 -0.48 7.68
N GLU A 285 18.70 0.81 7.65
CA GLU A 285 19.60 1.86 7.16
C GLU A 285 20.80 2.04 8.07
N ASP A 286 20.59 2.06 9.39
CA ASP A 286 21.66 2.18 10.39
C ASP A 286 22.63 1.01 10.26
N PHE A 287 22.11 -0.22 10.07
CA PHE A 287 22.94 -1.39 9.83
C PHE A 287 23.75 -1.28 8.54
N ARG A 288 23.14 -0.79 7.45
CA ARG A 288 23.82 -0.56 6.17
C ARG A 288 24.94 0.48 6.30
N LEU A 289 24.66 1.60 6.96
CA LEU A 289 25.63 2.67 7.22
C LEU A 289 26.76 2.18 8.13
N TYR A 290 26.45 1.42 9.18
CA TYR A 290 27.43 0.79 10.05
C TYR A 290 28.39 -0.11 9.26
N GLN A 291 27.87 -0.97 8.37
CA GLN A 291 28.70 -1.81 7.51
C GLN A 291 29.62 -0.98 6.61
N GLN A 292 29.10 0.09 6.01
CA GLN A 292 29.87 0.97 5.14
C GLN A 292 30.97 1.73 5.92
N GLN A 293 30.64 2.28 7.09
CA GLN A 293 31.58 3.00 7.95
C GLN A 293 32.69 2.06 8.45
N THR A 294 32.34 0.83 8.83
CA THR A 294 33.30 -0.19 9.26
C THR A 294 34.28 -0.53 8.15
N GLN A 295 33.81 -0.69 6.90
CA GLN A 295 34.68 -0.94 5.75
C GLN A 295 35.63 0.23 5.43
N LEU A 296 35.19 1.46 5.71
CA LEU A 296 35.97 2.68 5.47
C LEU A 296 36.83 3.10 6.67
N GLY A 297 36.75 2.39 7.80
CA GLY A 297 37.45 2.76 9.04
C GLY A 297 36.97 4.06 9.67
N LEU A 298 35.72 4.47 9.40
CA LEU A 298 35.12 5.69 9.93
C LEU A 298 34.50 5.45 11.32
N LEU A 299 34.45 6.50 12.13
CA LEU A 299 33.72 6.48 13.40
C LEU A 299 32.22 6.34 13.14
N HIS A 300 31.56 5.55 13.99
CA HIS A 300 30.14 5.28 13.85
C HIS A 300 29.30 6.48 14.28
N GLU A 301 28.52 7.03 13.34
CA GLU A 301 27.53 8.07 13.64
C GLU A 301 26.22 7.40 14.11
N GLN A 302 25.78 7.73 15.32
CA GLN A 302 24.51 7.26 15.85
C GLN A 302 23.37 8.12 15.31
N THR A 303 22.39 7.50 14.66
CA THR A 303 21.14 8.16 14.27
C THR A 303 20.16 8.15 15.45
N VAL A 304 19.25 9.14 15.48
CA VAL A 304 18.20 9.21 16.50
C VAL A 304 17.10 8.23 16.13
N SER A 305 16.82 7.22 16.98
CA SER A 305 15.84 6.17 16.66
C SER A 305 14.40 6.70 16.59
N VAL A 306 13.51 6.01 15.85
CA VAL A 306 12.06 6.30 15.82
C VAL A 306 11.49 6.36 17.24
N ALA A 307 11.92 5.46 18.13
CA ALA A 307 11.54 5.47 19.53
C ALA A 307 11.92 6.79 20.22
N GLN A 308 13.17 7.24 20.04
CA GLN A 308 13.65 8.51 20.61
C GLN A 308 12.92 9.73 20.03
N LEU A 309 12.60 9.72 18.73
CA LEU A 309 11.79 10.77 18.10
C LEU A 309 10.38 10.80 18.68
N ALA A 310 9.75 9.64 18.88
CA ALA A 310 8.44 9.55 19.51
C ALA A 310 8.45 10.03 20.97
N LEU A 311 9.51 9.72 21.72
CA LEU A 311 9.68 10.17 23.11
C LEU A 311 9.82 11.69 23.22
N ARG A 312 10.41 12.34 22.21
CA ARG A 312 10.55 13.80 22.15
C ARG A 312 9.30 14.52 21.63
N ALA A 313 8.32 13.78 21.09
CA ALA A 313 7.15 14.37 20.47
C ALA A 313 6.26 15.08 21.52
N PRO A 314 5.83 16.34 21.28
CA PRO A 314 4.99 17.07 22.23
C PRO A 314 3.67 16.38 22.59
N ALA A 315 3.13 15.61 21.65
CA ALA A 315 1.87 14.88 21.81
C ALA A 315 2.02 13.52 22.51
N LEU A 316 3.22 13.11 22.91
CA LEU A 316 3.46 11.78 23.48
C LEU A 316 2.55 11.50 24.67
N ALA A 317 2.49 12.40 25.66
CA ALA A 317 1.76 12.16 26.91
C ALA A 317 0.25 11.95 26.66
N THR A 318 -0.33 12.78 25.79
CA THR A 318 -1.77 12.70 25.44
C THR A 318 -2.04 11.47 24.59
N TRP A 319 -1.21 11.20 23.58
CA TRP A 319 -1.32 10.03 22.70
C TRP A 319 -1.16 8.72 23.47
N LEU A 320 -0.10 8.59 24.28
CA LEU A 320 0.27 7.37 25.01
C LEU A 320 -0.86 6.92 25.95
N SER A 321 -1.55 7.88 26.60
CA SER A 321 -2.70 7.56 27.45
C SER A 321 -3.85 6.87 26.69
N LYS A 322 -4.09 7.27 25.43
CA LYS A 322 -5.15 6.69 24.57
C LYS A 322 -4.69 5.39 23.94
N PHE A 323 -3.44 5.37 23.50
CA PHE A 323 -2.79 4.19 22.95
C PHE A 323 -2.74 3.04 23.96
N PHE A 324 -2.33 3.31 25.20
CA PHE A 324 -2.31 2.31 26.26
C PHE A 324 -3.70 1.76 26.57
N LYS A 325 -4.73 2.63 26.60
CA LYS A 325 -6.12 2.17 26.72
C LYS A 325 -6.51 1.21 25.59
N ARG A 326 -6.11 1.52 24.35
CA ARG A 326 -6.33 0.66 23.18
C ARG A 326 -5.63 -0.69 23.33
N VAL A 327 -4.40 -0.72 23.85
CA VAL A 327 -3.65 -1.95 24.15
C VAL A 327 -4.40 -2.80 25.19
N CYS A 328 -4.83 -2.21 26.32
CA CYS A 328 -5.59 -2.94 27.34
C CYS A 328 -6.90 -3.53 26.78
N ILE A 329 -7.62 -2.77 25.96
CA ILE A 329 -8.83 -3.26 25.28
C ILE A 329 -8.51 -4.41 24.32
N ALA A 330 -7.42 -4.31 23.55
CA ALA A 330 -6.98 -5.38 22.65
C ALA A 330 -6.65 -6.67 23.41
N VAL A 331 -5.88 -6.56 24.50
CA VAL A 331 -5.52 -7.69 25.38
C VAL A 331 -6.79 -8.35 25.92
N SER A 332 -7.72 -7.57 26.47
CA SER A 332 -8.98 -8.10 27.00
C SER A 332 -9.82 -8.81 25.93
N ARG A 333 -9.95 -8.24 24.73
CA ARG A 333 -10.68 -8.87 23.61
C ARG A 333 -10.06 -10.20 23.19
N VAL A 334 -8.73 -10.25 23.07
CA VAL A 334 -8.01 -11.46 22.68
C VAL A 334 -8.09 -12.52 23.79
N ALA A 335 -7.96 -12.14 25.07
CA ALA A 335 -8.11 -13.06 26.20
C ALA A 335 -9.51 -13.71 26.22
N THR A 336 -10.57 -12.90 26.12
CA THR A 336 -11.95 -13.42 26.05
C THR A 336 -12.18 -14.31 24.82
N ALA A 337 -11.55 -14.01 23.69
CA ALA A 337 -11.63 -14.87 22.51
C ALA A 337 -10.93 -16.23 22.73
N ILE A 338 -9.78 -16.25 23.42
CA ILE A 338 -9.07 -17.49 23.78
C ILE A 338 -9.91 -18.32 24.77
N GLU A 339 -10.49 -17.70 25.80
CA GLU A 339 -11.34 -18.37 26.79
C GLU A 339 -12.56 -19.02 26.12
N ARG A 340 -13.26 -18.28 25.24
CA ARG A 340 -14.40 -18.82 24.48
C ARG A 340 -14.03 -19.98 23.57
N GLN A 341 -12.84 -19.96 22.97
CA GLN A 341 -12.36 -21.09 22.18
C GLN A 341 -12.12 -22.34 23.02
N GLN A 342 -11.68 -22.19 24.27
CA GLN A 342 -11.46 -23.31 25.20
C GLN A 342 -12.81 -23.90 25.64
N ASP A 343 -13.77 -23.06 26.01
CA ASP A 343 -15.13 -23.49 26.39
C ASP A 343 -15.85 -24.23 25.24
N GLU A 344 -15.72 -23.75 23.99
CA GLU A 344 -16.32 -24.39 22.81
C GLU A 344 -15.65 -25.73 22.43
N GLN A 345 -14.36 -25.89 22.74
CA GLN A 345 -13.62 -27.15 22.56
C GLN A 345 -14.02 -28.21 23.58
N GLU A 346 -14.36 -27.81 24.81
CA GLU A 346 -14.85 -28.72 25.85
C GLU A 346 -16.33 -29.09 25.66
N ALA A 347 -17.15 -28.20 25.08
CA ALA A 347 -18.59 -28.38 24.96
C ALA A 347 -19.08 -29.05 23.65
N SER A 348 -18.26 -29.16 22.59
CA SER A 348 -18.75 -29.69 21.30
C SER A 348 -17.73 -30.49 20.49
N SER A 349 -18.11 -31.72 20.09
CA SER A 349 -17.38 -32.56 19.12
C SER A 349 -17.57 -32.12 17.66
N SER A 350 -18.27 -31.00 17.42
CA SER A 350 -18.58 -30.49 16.08
C SER A 350 -17.74 -29.26 15.72
N ARG A 351 -16.86 -29.46 14.75
CA ARG A 351 -15.90 -28.51 14.14
C ARG A 351 -16.52 -27.19 13.66
N ARG A 352 -16.73 -26.22 14.55
CA ARG A 352 -16.71 -24.79 14.16
C ARG A 352 -15.81 -24.04 15.12
N ARG A 353 -14.51 -24.00 14.77
CA ARG A 353 -13.53 -23.16 15.48
C ARG A 353 -13.89 -21.70 15.24
N SER A 354 -14.30 -20.99 16.28
CA SER A 354 -14.32 -19.53 16.30
C SER A 354 -12.88 -19.02 16.37
N THR A 355 -12.15 -19.01 15.25
CA THR A 355 -10.75 -18.55 15.23
C THR A 355 -10.67 -17.08 15.62
N ILE A 356 -9.74 -16.71 16.51
CA ILE A 356 -9.34 -15.32 16.73
C ILE A 356 -9.13 -14.69 15.36
N GLU A 357 -9.85 -13.61 15.07
CA GLU A 357 -9.66 -12.90 13.80
C GLU A 357 -8.19 -12.49 13.71
N SER A 358 -7.48 -13.00 12.71
CA SER A 358 -6.02 -12.80 12.58
C SER A 358 -5.62 -11.32 12.63
N GLN A 359 -6.54 -10.44 12.22
CA GLN A 359 -6.41 -8.99 12.31
C GLN A 359 -6.34 -8.46 13.74
N GLN A 360 -7.12 -9.02 14.68
CA GLN A 360 -7.12 -8.60 16.08
C GLN A 360 -5.83 -9.02 16.79
N ALA A 361 -5.34 -10.23 16.51
CA ALA A 361 -4.07 -10.71 17.03
C ALA A 361 -2.89 -9.86 16.49
N LEU A 362 -2.91 -9.54 15.20
CA LEU A 362 -1.90 -8.69 14.58
C LEU A 362 -1.92 -7.26 15.15
N ALA A 363 -3.11 -6.67 15.33
CA ALA A 363 -3.25 -5.36 15.96
C ALA A 363 -2.73 -5.35 17.39
N LEU A 364 -3.03 -6.39 18.19
CA LEU A 364 -2.50 -6.55 19.54
C LEU A 364 -0.96 -6.63 19.52
N TRP A 365 -0.40 -7.48 18.68
CA TRP A 365 1.06 -7.63 18.55
C TRP A 365 1.72 -6.28 18.22
N ARG A 366 1.24 -5.58 17.19
CA ARG A 366 1.76 -4.26 16.81
C ARG A 366 1.70 -3.27 17.96
N ASN A 367 0.56 -3.22 18.65
CA ASN A 367 0.36 -2.26 19.73
C ASN A 367 1.28 -2.52 20.93
N VAL A 368 1.49 -3.79 21.28
CA VAL A 368 2.42 -4.20 22.34
C VAL A 368 3.86 -3.91 21.93
N SER A 369 4.27 -4.24 20.70
CA SER A 369 5.63 -4.00 20.22
C SER A 369 5.99 -2.52 20.18
N VAL A 370 5.06 -1.62 19.83
CA VAL A 370 5.30 -0.17 19.94
C VAL A 370 5.46 0.27 21.39
N LEU A 371 4.68 -0.29 22.31
CA LEU A 371 4.81 0.04 23.73
C LEU A 371 6.16 -0.42 24.28
N GLU A 372 6.61 -1.63 23.92
CA GLU A 372 7.93 -2.17 24.26
C GLU A 372 9.03 -1.27 23.69
N LEU A 373 8.96 -0.92 22.40
CA LEU A 373 9.90 -0.02 21.72
C LEU A 373 10.05 1.32 22.45
N LEU A 374 8.94 1.92 22.90
CA LEU A 374 8.95 3.19 23.65
C LEU A 374 9.58 3.03 25.04
N VAL A 375 9.29 1.93 25.74
CA VAL A 375 9.87 1.64 27.07
C VAL A 375 11.38 1.43 26.97
N GLU A 376 11.84 0.69 25.96
CA GLU A 376 13.25 0.46 25.71
C GLU A 376 13.98 1.76 25.31
N GLY A 377 13.39 2.57 24.43
CA GLY A 377 13.93 3.87 24.05
C GLY A 377 14.06 4.85 25.23
N ASP A 378 13.11 4.81 26.17
CA ASP A 378 13.09 5.65 27.37
C ASP A 378 14.15 5.20 28.38
N ALA A 379 14.38 3.89 28.49
CA ALA A 379 15.46 3.33 29.31
C ALA A 379 16.85 3.76 28.79
N ILE A 380 17.04 3.78 27.47
CA ILE A 380 18.29 4.25 26.83
C ILE A 380 18.50 5.76 27.08
N SER A 381 17.42 6.54 27.04
CA SER A 381 17.47 7.99 27.26
C SER A 381 17.56 8.37 28.75
N ASN A 382 17.36 7.41 29.66
CA ASN A 382 17.37 7.55 31.12
C ASN A 382 16.36 8.59 31.67
N ASP A 383 15.31 8.86 30.90
CA ASP A 383 14.31 9.88 31.21
C ASP A 383 13.15 9.32 32.06
N LYS A 384 12.91 8.00 32.03
CA LYS A 384 11.84 7.26 32.74
C LYS A 384 10.45 7.90 32.55
N GLN A 385 10.24 8.56 31.42
CA GLN A 385 9.00 9.27 31.11
C GLN A 385 7.84 8.31 30.85
N VAL A 386 8.07 7.19 30.14
CA VAL A 386 7.00 6.27 29.72
C VAL A 386 6.34 5.57 30.90
N PRO A 387 7.07 4.87 31.80
CA PRO A 387 6.46 4.25 32.98
C PRO A 387 5.74 5.28 33.86
N THR A 388 6.33 6.48 34.00
CA THR A 388 5.74 7.57 34.78
C THR A 388 4.41 8.02 34.17
N LEU A 389 4.36 8.28 32.87
CA LEU A 389 3.14 8.68 32.16
C LEU A 389 2.06 7.60 32.24
N LEU A 390 2.43 6.33 32.08
CA LEU A 390 1.51 5.21 32.20
C LEU A 390 0.91 5.12 33.62
N LEU A 391 1.73 5.27 34.67
CA LEU A 391 1.27 5.29 36.05
C LEU A 391 0.30 6.45 36.34
N HIS A 392 0.55 7.64 35.79
CA HIS A 392 -0.34 8.78 35.96
C HIS A 392 -1.66 8.59 35.22
N SER A 393 -1.62 8.04 34.00
CA SER A 393 -2.83 7.78 33.21
C SER A 393 -3.69 6.62 33.74
N ARG A 394 -3.11 5.69 34.51
CA ARG A 394 -3.81 4.54 35.12
C ARG A 394 -4.98 4.94 36.02
N LYS A 395 -4.90 6.10 36.69
CA LYS A 395 -5.96 6.60 37.60
C LYS A 395 -7.29 6.84 36.88
N ASP A 396 -7.27 7.05 35.56
CA ASP A 396 -8.48 7.29 34.76
C ASP A 396 -9.14 6.01 34.24
N TYR A 397 -8.48 4.84 34.36
CA TYR A 397 -8.90 3.60 33.69
C TYR A 397 -9.28 2.44 34.62
N ILE A 398 -8.97 2.55 35.91
CA ILE A 398 -9.45 1.62 36.94
C ILE A 398 -10.52 2.35 37.75
N LYS A 399 -11.78 2.22 37.34
CA LYS A 399 -12.97 2.54 38.14
C LYS A 399 -13.92 1.38 38.11
#